data_AF-A0A538H9L9-F1
#
_entry.id   AF-A0A538H9L9-F1
#
_cell.length_a   1.000
_cell.length_b   1.000
_cell.length_c   1.000
_cell.angle_alpha   90.00
_cell.angle_beta   90.00
_cell.angle_gamma   90.00
#
_symmetry.space_group_name_H-M   'P 1'
#
loop_
_entity.id
_entity.type
_entity.pdbx_description
1 polymer ?
#
loop_
_entity_poly.entity_id
_entity_poly.type
_entity_poly.pdbx_seq_one_letter_code
_entity_poly.pdbx_strand_id
1 'polypeptide(L)'
;MRDFDWGKTRRLAGGRVLREWELVATDKEIEIVPGVKFSAWTYNGRVPGPTLRAREGDLLRIHFANAGTHPHTIHFHGIHPAVMDGTPGIGEEIGGGLIDVGEKFTYEFDAQPFGLHLYHCHASPLAGHIAKGLYGMFIVDPPQGRPHADELVMVQNAFDTNFNDDNEVYAVNTVAFHFMYRPVRVKRGELVRIYLVNIVELDPINSFHIHGNFFHRFPTGTLLSPTEYTDTVIQGQGQRDVLELRFPHTGKYMFHAHKSEFAALGWMGFFEVVE
;
A
#
# COMPACT_ATOMS: atom_id res chain seq x y z
N MET A 1 -3.12 -8.31 5.56
CA MET A 1 -3.91 -8.47 4.31
C MET A 1 -5.35 -7.95 4.42
N ARG A 2 -6.07 -8.01 5.54
CA ARG A 2 -7.46 -7.47 5.66
C ARG A 2 -7.60 -6.32 6.67
N ASP A 3 -6.48 -5.65 6.94
CA ASP A 3 -6.44 -4.59 7.95
C ASP A 3 -6.60 -3.23 7.27
N PHE A 4 -7.75 -2.61 7.50
CA PHE A 4 -8.11 -1.30 6.95
C PHE A 4 -8.30 -0.33 8.11
N ASP A 5 -7.42 0.66 8.19
CA ASP A 5 -7.45 1.67 9.23
C ASP A 5 -8.37 2.83 8.81
N TRP A 6 -9.57 2.83 9.37
CA TRP A 6 -10.57 3.87 9.16
C TRP A 6 -10.31 5.14 9.98
N GLY A 7 -9.32 5.15 10.87
CA GLY A 7 -9.01 6.31 11.71
C GLY A 7 -10.14 6.65 12.70
N LYS A 8 -9.95 7.74 13.43
CA LYS A 8 -10.97 8.31 14.32
C LYS A 8 -11.81 9.31 13.54
N THR A 9 -13.13 9.32 13.73
CA THR A 9 -14.02 10.23 13.01
C THR A 9 -14.82 11.12 13.96
N ARG A 10 -15.05 12.37 13.52
CA ARG A 10 -16.04 13.27 14.11
C ARG A 10 -16.71 14.10 13.04
N ARG A 11 -17.93 14.58 13.30
CA ARG A 11 -18.64 15.48 12.39
C ARG A 11 -18.30 16.93 12.71
N LEU A 12 -17.95 17.70 11.68
CA LEU A 12 -17.72 19.13 11.76
C LEU A 12 -19.04 19.90 11.64
N ALA A 13 -19.01 21.19 11.98
CA ALA A 13 -20.07 22.12 11.62
C ALA A 13 -20.25 22.09 10.09
N GLY A 14 -21.48 21.87 9.62
CA GLY A 14 -21.77 21.64 8.19
C GLY A 14 -21.88 20.16 7.78
N GLY A 15 -21.72 19.21 8.71
CA GLY A 15 -22.02 17.79 8.49
C GLY A 15 -20.91 16.96 7.86
N ARG A 16 -19.85 17.62 7.37
CA ARG A 16 -18.63 16.98 6.84
C ARG A 16 -17.95 16.14 7.91
N VAL A 17 -17.45 14.97 7.52
CA VAL A 17 -16.67 14.09 8.41
C VAL A 17 -15.21 14.55 8.41
N LEU A 18 -14.66 14.77 9.59
CA LEU A 18 -13.23 14.84 9.83
C LEU A 18 -12.75 13.45 10.24
N ARG A 19 -11.70 12.96 9.58
CA ARG A 19 -11.07 11.66 9.83
C ARG A 19 -9.60 11.85 10.14
N GLU A 20 -9.16 11.30 11.28
CA GLU A 20 -7.87 11.59 11.87
C GLU A 20 -7.08 10.29 12.13
N TRP A 21 -5.78 10.30 11.82
CA TRP A 21 -4.83 9.23 12.15
C TRP A 21 -3.59 9.77 12.84
N GLU A 22 -2.93 8.89 13.58
CA GLU A 22 -1.58 9.11 14.11
C GLU A 22 -0.63 8.15 13.39
N LEU A 23 0.36 8.72 12.71
CA LEU A 23 1.43 7.97 12.06
C LEU A 23 2.77 8.37 12.69
N VAL A 24 3.55 7.37 13.09
CA VAL A 24 4.87 7.58 13.69
C VAL A 24 5.90 6.87 12.83
N ALA A 25 6.88 7.62 12.31
CA ALA A 25 8.06 7.01 11.70
C ALA A 25 8.97 6.48 12.81
N THR A 26 9.37 5.22 12.71
CA THR A 26 10.28 4.56 13.67
C THR A 26 11.21 3.58 12.96
N ASP A 27 12.44 3.48 13.46
CA ASP A 27 13.41 2.46 13.05
C ASP A 27 13.05 1.14 13.71
N LYS A 28 12.94 0.06 12.94
CA LYS A 28 12.55 -1.25 13.48
C LYS A 28 13.10 -2.41 12.66
N GLU A 29 13.55 -3.45 13.35
CA GLU A 29 13.78 -4.73 12.70
C GLU A 29 12.44 -5.40 12.34
N ILE A 30 12.25 -5.74 11.08
CA ILE A 30 11.12 -6.51 10.57
C ILE A 30 11.61 -7.84 10.01
N GLU A 31 10.77 -8.87 10.04
CA GLU A 31 11.07 -10.13 9.34
C GLU A 31 10.70 -9.97 7.85
N ILE A 32 11.61 -10.31 6.94
CA ILE A 32 11.38 -10.25 5.47
C ILE A 32 11.46 -11.62 4.80
N VAL A 33 12.14 -12.56 5.44
CA VAL A 33 12.15 -14.00 5.12
C VAL A 33 12.05 -14.71 6.47
N PRO A 34 11.37 -15.86 6.62
CA PRO A 34 11.31 -16.56 7.91
C PRO A 34 12.70 -16.73 8.56
N GLY A 35 12.90 -16.10 9.73
CA GLY A 35 14.16 -16.09 10.47
C GLY A 35 15.19 -15.03 10.05
N VAL A 36 14.95 -14.27 8.98
CA VAL A 36 15.82 -13.18 8.50
C VAL A 36 15.17 -11.84 8.78
N LYS A 37 15.87 -11.00 9.54
CA LYS A 37 15.44 -9.65 9.87
C LYS A 37 16.10 -8.61 8.97
N PHE A 38 15.39 -7.51 8.76
CA PHE A 38 15.82 -6.35 8.01
C PHE A 38 15.60 -5.08 8.83
N SER A 39 16.59 -4.19 8.85
CA SER A 39 16.52 -2.90 9.55
C SER A 39 15.72 -1.90 8.72
N ALA A 40 14.42 -1.84 8.97
CA ALA A 40 13.49 -1.01 8.24
C ALA A 40 13.28 0.36 8.90
N TRP A 41 12.84 1.31 8.06
CA TRP A 41 12.16 2.52 8.50
C TRP A 41 10.67 2.32 8.26
N THR A 42 9.87 2.54 9.30
CA THR A 42 8.48 2.06 9.31
C THR A 42 7.51 3.15 9.75
N TYR A 43 6.31 3.15 9.16
CA TYR A 43 5.17 3.83 9.75
C TYR A 43 4.45 2.89 10.72
N ASN A 44 4.31 3.31 11.98
CA ASN A 44 3.67 2.55 13.06
C ASN A 44 4.27 1.15 13.28
N GLY A 45 5.59 1.01 13.11
CA GLY A 45 6.31 -0.21 13.47
C GLY A 45 6.04 -1.42 12.55
N ARG A 46 5.59 -1.19 11.31
CA ARG A 46 5.30 -2.24 10.33
C ARG A 46 5.63 -1.79 8.91
N VAL A 47 5.88 -2.78 8.05
CA VAL A 47 5.96 -2.64 6.60
C VAL A 47 4.99 -3.66 5.98
N PRO A 48 4.17 -3.26 4.99
CA PRO A 48 3.82 -1.88 4.68
C PRO A 48 3.18 -1.18 5.90
N GLY A 49 3.20 0.15 5.89
CA GLY A 49 2.51 0.99 6.87
C GLY A 49 0.99 0.73 6.95
N PRO A 50 0.28 1.42 7.85
CA PRO A 50 -1.18 1.35 7.95
C PRO A 50 -1.88 1.53 6.59
N THR A 51 -2.88 0.71 6.28
CA THR A 51 -3.71 0.93 5.09
C THR A 51 -4.82 1.90 5.47
N LEU A 52 -4.62 3.17 5.15
CA LEU A 52 -5.55 4.23 5.52
C LEU A 52 -6.78 4.16 4.62
N ARG A 53 -7.98 4.25 5.19
CA ARG A 53 -9.22 4.21 4.41
C ARG A 53 -10.17 5.35 4.78
N ALA A 54 -10.58 6.10 3.77
CA ALA A 54 -11.51 7.21 3.88
C ALA A 54 -12.68 7.05 2.91
N ARG A 55 -13.66 7.94 3.02
CA ARG A 55 -14.69 8.15 1.98
C ARG A 55 -14.41 9.47 1.29
N GLU A 56 -14.69 9.52 -0.01
CA GLU A 56 -14.54 10.74 -0.79
C GLU A 56 -15.32 11.89 -0.14
N GLY A 57 -14.67 13.06 -0.04
CA GLY A 57 -15.22 14.25 0.62
C GLY A 57 -14.97 14.34 2.13
N ASP A 58 -14.44 13.30 2.78
CA ASP A 58 -13.93 13.43 4.15
C ASP A 58 -12.82 14.50 4.20
N LEU A 59 -12.72 15.28 5.30
CA LEU A 59 -11.53 16.05 5.61
C LEU A 59 -10.57 15.13 6.35
N LEU A 60 -9.32 15.03 5.89
CA LEU A 60 -8.33 14.13 6.47
C LEU A 60 -7.32 14.93 7.28
N ARG A 61 -6.94 14.40 8.45
CA ARG A 61 -5.76 14.85 9.20
C ARG A 61 -4.88 13.66 9.54
N ILE A 62 -3.62 13.76 9.16
CA ILE A 62 -2.61 12.76 9.48
C ILE A 62 -1.60 13.44 10.39
N HIS A 63 -1.69 13.13 11.68
CA HIS A 63 -0.75 13.60 12.68
C HIS A 63 0.51 12.74 12.59
N PHE A 64 1.51 13.26 11.89
CA PHE A 64 2.80 12.62 11.73
C PHE A 64 3.75 13.02 12.85
N ALA A 65 4.46 12.04 13.41
CA ALA A 65 5.57 12.26 14.32
C ALA A 65 6.79 11.48 13.84
N ASN A 66 7.94 12.13 13.81
CA ASN A 66 9.18 11.45 13.49
C ASN A 66 9.88 11.00 14.78
N ALA A 67 9.86 9.70 15.05
CA ALA A 67 10.58 9.08 16.15
C ALA A 67 11.69 8.12 15.65
N GLY A 68 12.10 8.28 14.39
CA GLY A 68 13.22 7.56 13.79
C GLY A 68 14.55 8.24 14.08
N THR A 69 15.59 7.82 13.35
CA THR A 69 16.94 8.41 13.45
C THR A 69 17.28 9.35 12.29
N HIS A 70 16.40 9.46 11.30
CA HIS A 70 16.59 10.26 10.09
C HIS A 70 15.37 11.19 9.88
N PRO A 71 15.54 12.33 9.19
CA PRO A 71 14.41 13.15 8.81
C PRO A 71 13.51 12.41 7.81
N HIS A 72 12.20 12.58 7.96
CA HIS A 72 11.19 11.86 7.18
C HIS A 72 10.03 12.78 6.81
N THR A 73 9.22 12.33 5.86
CA THR A 73 8.01 13.02 5.38
C THR A 73 6.96 11.99 5.04
N ILE A 74 5.72 12.42 4.80
CA ILE A 74 4.71 11.61 4.12
C ILE A 74 4.23 12.36 2.88
N HIS A 75 4.51 11.80 1.72
CA HIS A 75 3.91 12.19 0.45
C HIS A 75 2.73 11.27 0.14
N PHE A 76 1.57 11.86 -0.11
CA PHE A 76 0.36 11.14 -0.48
C PHE A 76 0.15 11.18 -1.99
N HIS A 77 -0.23 10.05 -2.58
CA HIS A 77 -0.88 10.09 -3.88
C HIS A 77 -2.35 10.47 -3.66
N GLY A 78 -2.73 11.64 -4.17
CA GLY A 78 -4.04 12.26 -3.96
C GLY A 78 -4.01 13.71 -4.44
N ILE A 79 -5.13 14.42 -4.29
CA ILE A 79 -5.17 15.87 -4.54
C ILE A 79 -5.08 16.60 -3.20
N HIS A 80 -4.02 17.39 -3.05
CA HIS A 80 -3.75 18.18 -1.85
C HIS A 80 -2.97 19.47 -2.20
N PRO A 81 -2.99 20.50 -1.35
CA PRO A 81 -2.18 21.70 -1.53
C PRO A 81 -0.68 21.40 -1.50
N ALA A 82 0.13 22.18 -2.21
CA ALA A 82 1.59 21.99 -2.26
C ALA A 82 2.27 21.98 -0.88
N VAL A 83 1.81 22.81 0.05
CA VAL A 83 2.34 22.86 1.43
C VAL A 83 2.02 21.61 2.26
N MET A 84 1.15 20.73 1.76
CA MET A 84 0.77 19.45 2.37
C MET A 84 1.34 18.24 1.60
N ASP A 85 2.24 18.48 0.64
CA ASP A 85 2.74 17.46 -0.28
C ASP A 85 3.81 16.54 0.33
N GLY A 86 4.47 16.99 1.41
CA GLY A 86 5.56 16.23 2.05
C GLY A 86 6.87 16.23 1.26
N THR A 87 7.03 17.17 0.33
CA THR A 87 8.26 17.39 -0.43
C THR A 87 9.21 18.32 0.34
N PRO A 88 10.46 17.91 0.63
CA PRO A 88 11.47 18.78 1.26
C PRO A 88 11.64 20.12 0.51
N GLY A 89 11.74 21.23 1.24
CA GLY A 89 11.82 22.58 0.66
C GLY A 89 10.48 23.23 0.32
N ILE A 90 9.33 22.56 0.54
CA ILE A 90 7.98 23.13 0.30
C ILE A 90 7.16 23.07 1.59
N GLY A 91 6.59 24.20 2.02
CA GLY A 91 5.75 24.28 3.21
C GLY A 91 6.51 24.35 4.54
N GLU A 92 7.83 24.56 4.52
CA GLU A 92 8.67 24.68 5.71
C GLU A 92 8.22 25.83 6.63
N GLU A 93 7.65 26.90 6.05
CA GLU A 93 7.13 28.05 6.78
C GLU A 93 5.94 27.73 7.69
N ILE A 94 5.25 26.61 7.44
CA ILE A 94 4.17 26.08 8.30
C ILE A 94 4.60 24.85 9.11
N GLY A 95 5.90 24.53 9.14
CA GLY A 95 6.45 23.33 9.76
C GLY A 95 6.26 22.04 8.93
N GLY A 96 5.90 22.18 7.65
CA GLY A 96 5.84 21.09 6.68
C GLY A 96 7.22 20.82 6.06
N GLY A 97 7.23 20.27 4.85
CA GLY A 97 8.47 19.90 4.18
C GLY A 97 9.14 18.70 4.84
N LEU A 98 10.43 18.83 5.17
CA LEU A 98 11.23 17.80 5.83
C LEU A 98 10.99 17.83 7.34
N ILE A 99 10.52 16.72 7.93
CA ILE A 99 10.21 16.67 9.37
C ILE A 99 11.38 16.04 10.12
N ASP A 100 12.05 16.85 10.95
CA ASP A 100 13.25 16.43 11.67
C ASP A 100 12.94 15.44 12.80
N VAL A 101 13.99 14.80 13.32
CA VAL A 101 13.88 13.82 14.41
C VAL A 101 13.29 14.47 15.66
N GLY A 102 12.21 13.90 16.18
CA GLY A 102 11.46 14.40 17.34
C GLY A 102 10.35 15.40 16.98
N GLU A 103 10.30 15.86 15.73
CA GLU A 103 9.30 16.83 15.28
C GLU A 103 8.00 16.17 14.82
N LYS A 104 6.99 17.01 14.64
CA LYS A 104 5.63 16.61 14.27
C LYS A 104 5.05 17.58 13.26
N PHE A 105 4.27 17.04 12.34
CA PHE A 105 3.49 17.83 11.39
C PHE A 105 2.12 17.18 11.17
N THR A 106 1.10 17.99 10.87
CA THR A 106 -0.22 17.46 10.51
C THR A 106 -0.49 17.74 9.04
N TYR A 107 -0.52 16.68 8.24
CA TYR A 107 -0.99 16.77 6.86
C TYR A 107 -2.52 16.89 6.87
N GLU A 108 -3.06 17.91 6.20
CA GLU A 108 -4.50 18.15 6.12
C GLU A 108 -4.94 18.38 4.67
N PHE A 109 -5.86 17.54 4.19
CA PHE A 109 -6.41 17.66 2.84
C PHE A 109 -7.74 16.91 2.70
N ASP A 110 -8.44 17.15 1.60
CA ASP A 110 -9.70 16.51 1.29
C ASP A 110 -9.46 15.12 0.67
N ALA A 111 -10.24 14.12 1.07
CA ALA A 111 -10.18 12.80 0.47
C ALA A 111 -10.74 12.85 -0.97
N GLN A 112 -9.87 13.03 -1.96
CA GLN A 112 -10.24 13.05 -3.39
C GLN A 112 -9.04 12.78 -4.32
N PRO A 113 -9.27 12.25 -5.52
CA PRO A 113 -10.51 11.59 -5.96
C PRO A 113 -10.70 10.25 -5.25
N PHE A 114 -11.90 9.66 -5.30
CA PHE A 114 -12.07 8.26 -4.93
C PHE A 114 -11.14 7.36 -5.76
N GLY A 115 -10.63 6.30 -5.13
CA GLY A 115 -9.70 5.39 -5.77
C GLY A 115 -8.82 4.62 -4.80
N LEU A 116 -7.92 3.85 -5.38
CA LEU A 116 -6.80 3.21 -4.73
C LEU A 116 -5.56 4.07 -4.96
N HIS A 117 -4.99 4.54 -3.86
CA HIS A 117 -3.79 5.37 -3.80
C HIS A 117 -2.79 4.77 -2.81
N LEU A 118 -1.73 5.51 -2.55
CA LEU A 118 -0.66 5.11 -1.66
C LEU A 118 -0.05 6.36 -1.02
N TYR A 119 0.83 6.15 -0.05
CA TYR A 119 1.67 7.20 0.51
C TYR A 119 3.05 6.63 0.79
N HIS A 120 4.07 7.47 0.74
CA HIS A 120 5.45 7.07 1.04
C HIS A 120 6.28 8.26 1.51
N CYS A 121 7.48 8.00 2.04
CA CYS A 121 8.43 9.06 2.36
C CYS A 121 9.02 9.69 1.08
N HIS A 122 9.28 10.99 1.12
CA HIS A 122 9.85 11.75 0.01
C HIS A 122 11.15 12.49 0.39
N ALA A 123 11.77 12.08 1.51
CA ALA A 123 13.08 12.58 1.91
C ALA A 123 14.20 12.03 1.00
N SER A 124 15.28 12.78 0.86
CA SER A 124 16.45 12.39 0.06
C SER A 124 17.46 11.58 0.88
N PRO A 125 18.06 10.50 0.33
CA PRO A 125 17.88 9.98 -1.03
C PRO A 125 16.59 9.16 -1.19
N LEU A 126 15.77 9.52 -2.18
CA LEU A 126 14.38 9.04 -2.33
C LEU A 126 14.27 7.51 -2.32
N ALA A 127 15.06 6.83 -3.15
CA ALA A 127 15.04 5.36 -3.26
C ALA A 127 15.31 4.69 -1.91
N GLY A 128 16.29 5.18 -1.14
CA GLY A 128 16.64 4.60 0.16
C GLY A 128 15.52 4.75 1.19
N HIS A 129 14.79 5.87 1.19
CA HIS A 129 13.66 6.08 2.10
C HIS A 129 12.47 5.18 1.77
N ILE A 130 12.16 5.01 0.48
CA ILE A 130 11.09 4.11 0.04
C ILE A 130 11.50 2.66 0.29
N ALA A 131 12.65 2.20 -0.23
CA ALA A 131 13.10 0.81 -0.15
C ALA A 131 13.24 0.31 1.30
N LYS A 132 13.58 1.18 2.26
CA LYS A 132 13.63 0.83 3.67
C LYS A 132 12.28 0.58 4.35
N GLY A 133 11.16 0.86 3.70
CA GLY A 133 9.83 0.45 4.17
C GLY A 133 8.85 1.58 4.49
N LEU A 134 9.20 2.84 4.24
CA LEU A 134 8.31 3.98 4.51
C LEU A 134 7.29 4.18 3.40
N TYR A 135 6.36 3.24 3.28
CA TYR A 135 5.22 3.28 2.37
C TYR A 135 3.99 2.59 2.94
N GLY A 136 2.81 2.98 2.45
CA GLY A 136 1.55 2.34 2.79
C GLY A 136 0.47 2.61 1.76
N MET A 137 -0.66 1.94 1.90
CA MET A 137 -1.80 2.05 1.00
C MET A 137 -2.79 3.10 1.51
N PHE A 138 -3.39 3.86 0.60
CA PHE A 138 -4.43 4.84 0.91
C PHE A 138 -5.65 4.62 0.02
N ILE A 139 -6.79 4.28 0.61
CA ILE A 139 -8.03 3.98 -0.11
C ILE A 139 -9.03 5.10 0.15
N VAL A 140 -9.59 5.65 -0.92
CA VAL A 140 -10.72 6.58 -0.86
C VAL A 140 -11.92 5.89 -1.51
N ASP A 141 -12.89 5.49 -0.70
CA ASP A 141 -14.11 4.87 -1.21
C ASP A 141 -15.00 5.91 -1.93
N PRO A 142 -15.66 5.51 -3.03
CA PRO A 142 -16.61 6.38 -3.72
C PRO A 142 -17.82 6.70 -2.82
N PRO A 143 -18.49 7.86 -3.00
CA PRO A 143 -19.63 8.28 -2.18
C PRO A 143 -20.78 7.25 -2.15
N GLN A 144 -21.06 6.64 -3.29
CA GLN A 144 -22.05 5.58 -3.49
C GLN A 144 -21.61 4.20 -2.96
N GLY A 145 -20.35 4.07 -2.54
CA GLY A 145 -19.74 2.80 -2.15
C GLY A 145 -19.45 1.88 -3.33
N ARG A 146 -18.93 0.69 -3.01
CA ARG A 146 -18.72 -0.41 -3.95
C ARG A 146 -19.60 -1.60 -3.55
N PRO A 147 -19.90 -2.53 -4.47
CA PRO A 147 -20.50 -3.80 -4.10
C PRO A 147 -19.68 -4.49 -2.99
N HIS A 148 -20.36 -5.12 -2.04
CA HIS A 148 -19.72 -5.87 -0.97
C HIS A 148 -18.79 -6.96 -1.53
N ALA A 149 -17.57 -7.05 -1.00
CA ALA A 149 -16.54 -8.01 -1.38
C ALA A 149 -15.73 -8.45 -0.15
N ASP A 150 -15.07 -9.60 -0.25
CA ASP A 150 -13.90 -9.92 0.59
C ASP A 150 -12.71 -9.09 0.08
N GLU A 151 -12.35 -8.06 0.86
CA GLU A 151 -11.39 -7.05 0.46
C GLU A 151 -9.99 -7.35 1.00
N LEU A 152 -9.00 -7.33 0.09
CA LEU A 152 -7.62 -7.73 0.36
C LEU A 152 -6.66 -6.60 0.01
N VAL A 153 -5.68 -6.37 0.88
CA VAL A 153 -4.55 -5.46 0.70
C VAL A 153 -3.33 -6.27 0.25
N MET A 154 -2.81 -5.95 -0.92
CA MET A 154 -1.58 -6.50 -1.46
C MET A 154 -0.64 -5.36 -1.86
N VAL A 155 0.41 -5.15 -1.06
CA VAL A 155 1.50 -4.23 -1.42
C VAL A 155 2.69 -5.05 -1.90
N GLN A 156 3.06 -4.90 -3.16
CA GLN A 156 4.21 -5.57 -3.77
C GLN A 156 5.45 -4.77 -3.42
N ASN A 157 6.38 -5.39 -2.71
CA ASN A 157 7.59 -4.74 -2.23
C ASN A 157 8.81 -5.65 -2.38
N ALA A 158 9.98 -5.04 -2.29
CA ALA A 158 11.26 -5.73 -2.38
C ALA A 158 12.27 -5.12 -1.39
N PHE A 159 13.34 -5.86 -1.13
CA PHE A 159 14.41 -5.47 -0.21
C PHE A 159 15.77 -5.79 -0.83
N ASP A 160 16.59 -4.75 -0.97
CA ASP A 160 18.04 -4.83 -1.10
C ASP A 160 18.63 -5.06 0.29
N THR A 161 19.19 -6.24 0.51
CA THR A 161 19.67 -6.69 1.83
C THR A 161 21.17 -6.50 2.02
N ASN A 162 21.91 -6.29 0.92
CA ASN A 162 23.37 -6.16 0.94
C ASN A 162 23.86 -4.79 0.45
N PHE A 163 22.93 -3.89 0.11
CA PHE A 163 23.13 -2.50 -0.31
C PHE A 163 23.95 -2.36 -1.59
N ASN A 164 23.68 -3.22 -2.58
CA ASN A 164 24.35 -3.23 -3.89
C ASN A 164 23.50 -2.59 -5.01
N ASP A 165 22.39 -1.94 -4.68
CA ASP A 165 21.40 -1.40 -5.63
C ASP A 165 20.69 -2.48 -6.47
N ASP A 166 20.53 -3.69 -5.91
CA ASP A 166 19.75 -4.80 -6.45
C ASP A 166 18.89 -5.46 -5.35
N ASN A 167 17.74 -6.02 -5.71
CA ASN A 167 16.82 -6.60 -4.72
C ASN A 167 17.08 -8.11 -4.55
N GLU A 168 17.37 -8.58 -3.33
CA GLU A 168 17.48 -10.03 -3.06
C GLU A 168 16.16 -10.68 -2.65
N VAL A 169 15.21 -9.90 -2.13
CA VAL A 169 13.97 -10.43 -1.55
C VAL A 169 12.78 -9.69 -2.13
N TYR A 170 11.82 -10.43 -2.67
CA TYR A 170 10.55 -9.89 -3.14
C TYR A 170 9.40 -10.47 -2.34
N ALA A 171 8.37 -9.67 -2.11
CA ALA A 171 7.22 -10.11 -1.36
C ALA A 171 5.94 -9.39 -1.78
N VAL A 172 4.82 -9.95 -1.34
CA VAL A 172 3.57 -9.22 -1.17
C VAL A 172 3.34 -9.10 0.33
N ASN A 173 3.14 -7.88 0.82
CA ASN A 173 3.08 -7.58 2.26
C ASN A 173 4.30 -8.09 3.04
N THR A 174 5.51 -7.83 2.50
CA THR A 174 6.79 -7.85 3.22
C THR A 174 7.48 -9.20 3.45
N VAL A 175 6.77 -10.26 3.85
CA VAL A 175 7.43 -11.55 4.14
C VAL A 175 7.42 -12.44 2.89
N ALA A 176 8.61 -12.71 2.34
CA ALA A 176 8.81 -13.62 1.22
C ALA A 176 8.22 -15.01 1.50
N PHE A 177 7.56 -15.57 0.49
CA PHE A 177 6.89 -16.87 0.52
C PHE A 177 5.83 -17.04 1.62
N HIS A 178 5.44 -15.98 2.34
CA HIS A 178 4.48 -16.10 3.45
C HIS A 178 3.20 -16.82 3.03
N PHE A 179 2.64 -16.44 1.88
CA PHE A 179 1.39 -17.00 1.35
C PHE A 179 1.56 -18.37 0.67
N MET A 180 2.78 -18.90 0.57
CA MET A 180 3.01 -20.31 0.24
C MET A 180 2.68 -21.21 1.43
N TYR A 181 3.08 -20.77 2.63
CA TYR A 181 2.87 -21.50 3.90
C TYR A 181 1.57 -21.13 4.61
N ARG A 182 1.03 -19.94 4.31
CA ARG A 182 -0.23 -19.42 4.83
C ARG A 182 -1.13 -18.95 3.66
N PRO A 183 -1.71 -19.87 2.89
CA PRO A 183 -2.56 -19.50 1.76
C PRO A 183 -3.69 -18.53 2.15
N VAL A 184 -4.01 -17.63 1.22
CA VAL A 184 -5.10 -16.66 1.36
C VAL A 184 -6.42 -17.41 1.22
N ARG A 185 -7.10 -17.64 2.35
CA ARG A 185 -8.40 -18.31 2.34
C ARG A 185 -9.50 -17.37 1.85
N VAL A 186 -10.28 -17.83 0.88
CA VAL A 186 -11.44 -17.13 0.28
C VAL A 186 -12.54 -18.15 -0.01
N LYS A 187 -13.79 -17.72 -0.21
CA LYS A 187 -14.89 -18.63 -0.52
C LYS A 187 -15.25 -18.65 -1.99
N ARG A 188 -15.68 -19.82 -2.47
CA ARG A 188 -16.14 -20.03 -3.84
C ARG A 188 -17.33 -19.11 -4.14
N GLY A 189 -17.30 -18.47 -5.30
CA GLY A 189 -18.37 -17.61 -5.78
C GLY A 189 -18.53 -16.27 -5.04
N GLU A 190 -17.86 -16.02 -3.91
CA GLU A 190 -17.83 -14.71 -3.27
C GLU A 190 -16.97 -13.72 -4.09
N LEU A 191 -17.36 -12.44 -4.09
CA LEU A 191 -16.59 -11.39 -4.74
C LEU A 191 -15.35 -11.14 -3.92
N VAL A 192 -14.18 -11.37 -4.49
CA VAL A 192 -12.89 -10.98 -3.93
C VAL A 192 -12.47 -9.69 -4.61
N ARG A 193 -12.07 -8.70 -3.81
CA ARG A 193 -11.52 -7.43 -4.30
C ARG A 193 -10.11 -7.26 -3.75
N ILE A 194 -9.13 -7.23 -4.63
CA ILE A 194 -7.72 -7.03 -4.30
C ILE A 194 -7.37 -5.58 -4.59
N TYR A 195 -6.90 -4.86 -3.58
CA TYR A 195 -6.20 -3.60 -3.73
C TYR A 195 -4.72 -3.92 -3.90
N LEU A 196 -4.21 -3.79 -5.13
CA LEU A 196 -2.85 -4.14 -5.50
C LEU A 196 -2.02 -2.87 -5.76
N VAL A 197 -0.99 -2.63 -4.96
CA VAL A 197 -0.09 -1.47 -5.07
C VAL A 197 1.33 -1.95 -5.30
N ASN A 198 2.00 -1.40 -6.32
CA ASN A 198 3.41 -1.63 -6.54
C ASN A 198 4.27 -0.51 -5.92
N ILE A 199 5.17 -0.89 -5.02
CA ILE A 199 6.18 0.01 -4.43
C ILE A 199 7.59 -0.61 -4.48
N VAL A 200 7.81 -1.59 -5.35
CA VAL A 200 9.15 -2.11 -5.63
C VAL A 200 10.02 -0.96 -6.14
N GLU A 201 11.16 -0.77 -5.51
CA GLU A 201 12.23 0.15 -5.90
C GLU A 201 13.29 -0.61 -6.70
N LEU A 202 14.18 0.10 -7.41
CA LEU A 202 15.29 -0.42 -8.22
C LEU A 202 14.84 -1.13 -9.52
N ASP A 203 13.86 -2.02 -9.43
CA ASP A 203 13.26 -2.66 -10.61
C ASP A 203 12.22 -1.75 -11.30
N PRO A 204 12.28 -1.59 -12.63
CA PRO A 204 11.44 -0.60 -13.34
C PRO A 204 9.96 -0.99 -13.41
N ILE A 205 9.67 -2.30 -13.41
CA ILE A 205 8.32 -2.83 -13.58
C ILE A 205 8.13 -4.05 -12.72
N ASN A 206 6.85 -4.32 -12.52
CA ASN A 206 6.39 -5.40 -11.71
C ASN A 206 5.11 -6.02 -12.26
N SER A 207 4.68 -7.18 -11.76
CA SER A 207 3.48 -7.85 -12.31
C SER A 207 2.73 -8.69 -11.29
N PHE A 208 1.46 -8.98 -11.54
CA PHE A 208 0.66 -9.92 -10.76
C PHE A 208 -0.07 -10.85 -11.71
N HIS A 209 0.00 -12.16 -11.46
CA HIS A 209 -0.74 -13.19 -12.17
C HIS A 209 -1.45 -14.13 -11.18
N ILE A 210 -2.66 -14.58 -11.53
CA ILE A 210 -3.42 -15.60 -10.79
C ILE A 210 -3.69 -16.81 -11.69
N HIS A 211 -3.37 -18.00 -11.21
CA HIS A 211 -3.56 -19.23 -11.98
C HIS A 211 -5.04 -19.57 -12.14
N GLY A 212 -5.44 -20.00 -13.34
CA GLY A 212 -6.75 -20.60 -13.61
C GLY A 212 -7.96 -19.69 -13.36
N ASN A 213 -7.76 -18.39 -13.20
CA ASN A 213 -8.80 -17.41 -12.91
C ASN A 213 -8.52 -16.13 -13.70
N PHE A 214 -9.57 -15.36 -13.95
CA PHE A 214 -9.50 -14.02 -14.56
C PHE A 214 -10.14 -13.02 -13.60
N PHE A 215 -9.70 -11.76 -13.68
CA PHE A 215 -10.21 -10.66 -12.89
C PHE A 215 -10.55 -9.47 -13.78
N HIS A 216 -11.53 -8.69 -13.33
CA HIS A 216 -11.79 -7.35 -13.83
C HIS A 216 -10.79 -6.38 -13.22
N ARG A 217 -10.14 -5.58 -14.06
CA ARG A 217 -9.11 -4.62 -13.67
C ARG A 217 -9.65 -3.20 -13.68
N PHE A 218 -9.38 -2.46 -12.61
CA PHE A 218 -9.70 -1.05 -12.47
C PHE A 218 -8.39 -0.29 -12.15
N PRO A 219 -7.69 0.24 -13.16
CA PRO A 219 -6.47 1.01 -12.95
C PRO A 219 -6.72 2.17 -12.00
N THR A 220 -5.92 2.28 -10.94
CA THR A 220 -6.07 3.29 -9.88
C THR A 220 -7.41 3.25 -9.12
N GLY A 221 -8.37 2.41 -9.50
CA GLY A 221 -9.68 2.34 -8.88
C GLY A 221 -10.55 3.61 -9.00
N THR A 222 -10.17 4.60 -9.82
CA THR A 222 -10.92 5.87 -10.01
C THR A 222 -12.15 5.75 -10.89
N LEU A 223 -12.40 4.56 -11.45
CA LEU A 223 -13.59 4.23 -12.21
C LEU A 223 -14.36 3.09 -11.54
N LEU A 224 -15.67 3.05 -11.80
CA LEU A 224 -16.55 1.96 -11.37
C LEU A 224 -16.79 0.90 -12.44
N SER A 225 -16.31 1.13 -13.66
CA SER A 225 -16.28 0.12 -14.73
C SER A 225 -14.85 -0.35 -14.96
N PRO A 226 -14.62 -1.64 -15.16
CA PRO A 226 -13.28 -2.15 -15.42
C PRO A 226 -12.82 -1.78 -16.83
N THR A 227 -11.51 -1.65 -17.01
CA THR A 227 -10.90 -1.37 -18.32
C THR A 227 -10.48 -2.63 -19.05
N GLU A 228 -10.30 -3.73 -18.32
CA GLU A 228 -9.74 -4.98 -18.83
C GLU A 228 -10.30 -6.18 -18.05
N TYR A 229 -10.34 -7.33 -18.71
CA TYR A 229 -10.60 -8.64 -18.10
C TYR A 229 -9.47 -9.58 -18.49
N THR A 230 -8.61 -9.90 -17.53
CA THR A 230 -7.32 -10.57 -17.76
C THR A 230 -6.95 -11.42 -16.55
N ASP A 231 -5.89 -12.22 -16.65
CA ASP A 231 -5.30 -12.97 -15.55
C ASP A 231 -3.96 -12.38 -15.07
N THR A 232 -3.44 -11.38 -15.78
CA THR A 232 -2.11 -10.80 -15.56
C THR A 232 -2.12 -9.28 -15.74
N VAL A 233 -1.47 -8.55 -14.84
CA VAL A 233 -1.22 -7.10 -14.97
C VAL A 233 0.26 -6.76 -14.75
N ILE A 234 0.72 -5.67 -15.37
CA ILE A 234 2.05 -5.09 -15.17
C ILE A 234 1.90 -3.68 -14.59
N GLN A 235 2.75 -3.33 -13.63
CA GLN A 235 2.76 -2.05 -12.91
C GLN A 235 4.20 -1.53 -12.79
N GLY A 236 4.45 -0.28 -13.17
CA GLY A 236 5.62 0.48 -12.71
C GLY A 236 5.49 0.89 -11.24
N GLN A 237 6.55 1.41 -10.62
CA GLN A 237 6.48 1.91 -9.24
C GLN A 237 5.39 3.01 -9.11
N GLY A 238 4.58 2.94 -8.06
CA GLY A 238 3.46 3.87 -7.83
C GLY A 238 2.21 3.59 -8.67
N GLN A 239 2.27 2.68 -9.65
CA GLN A 239 1.06 2.15 -10.28
C GLN A 239 0.37 1.15 -9.34
N ARG A 240 -0.96 1.10 -9.48
CA ARG A 240 -1.84 0.32 -8.62
C ARG A 240 -3.14 0.01 -9.33
N ASP A 241 -3.76 -1.10 -8.97
CA ASP A 241 -4.98 -1.61 -9.58
C ASP A 241 -5.92 -2.16 -8.50
N VAL A 242 -7.21 -1.92 -8.66
CA VAL A 242 -8.23 -2.74 -7.98
C VAL A 242 -8.55 -3.91 -8.91
N LEU A 243 -8.46 -5.12 -8.41
CA LEU A 243 -8.77 -6.35 -9.14
C LEU A 243 -9.98 -7.03 -8.51
N GLU A 244 -10.99 -7.36 -9.30
CA GLU A 244 -12.19 -8.04 -8.82
C GLU A 244 -12.41 -9.38 -9.52
N LEU A 245 -12.63 -10.44 -8.75
CA LEU A 245 -12.88 -11.78 -9.25
C LEU A 245 -13.77 -12.60 -8.33
N ARG A 246 -14.31 -13.70 -8.87
CA ARG A 246 -15.00 -14.75 -8.12
C ARG A 246 -14.37 -16.07 -8.50
N PHE A 247 -13.88 -16.83 -7.52
CA PHE A 247 -13.32 -18.15 -7.79
C PHE A 247 -14.47 -19.15 -8.07
N PRO A 248 -14.53 -19.77 -9.26
CA PRO A 248 -15.64 -20.65 -9.63
C PRO A 248 -15.51 -22.07 -9.06
N HIS A 249 -14.29 -22.48 -8.69
CA HIS A 249 -14.01 -23.83 -8.17
C HIS A 249 -13.18 -23.74 -6.89
N THR A 250 -13.34 -24.74 -6.01
CA THR A 250 -12.55 -24.88 -4.79
C THR A 250 -11.17 -25.44 -5.11
N GLY A 251 -10.20 -25.22 -4.22
CA GLY A 251 -8.83 -25.71 -4.36
C GLY A 251 -7.77 -24.62 -4.16
N LYS A 252 -6.52 -24.94 -4.49
CA LYS A 252 -5.40 -24.00 -4.39
C LYS A 252 -5.05 -23.41 -5.75
N TYR A 253 -5.00 -22.08 -5.82
CA TYR A 253 -4.61 -21.33 -7.02
C TYR A 253 -3.39 -20.47 -6.72
N MET A 254 -2.30 -20.70 -7.42
CA MET A 254 -1.08 -19.93 -7.22
C MET A 254 -1.27 -18.51 -7.74
N PHE A 255 -0.74 -17.53 -7.02
CA PHE A 255 -0.55 -16.17 -7.51
C PHE A 255 0.90 -15.75 -7.29
N HIS A 256 1.46 -15.02 -8.24
CA HIS A 256 2.87 -14.61 -8.19
C HIS A 256 3.15 -13.45 -9.16
N ALA A 257 4.34 -12.88 -9.08
CA ALA A 257 4.85 -12.03 -10.14
C ALA A 257 5.06 -12.85 -11.41
N HIS A 258 4.59 -12.37 -12.57
CA HIS A 258 4.87 -13.00 -13.86
C HIS A 258 6.26 -12.59 -14.43
N LYS A 259 7.11 -11.99 -13.60
CA LYS A 259 8.57 -11.97 -13.76
C LYS A 259 9.14 -13.08 -12.87
N SER A 260 9.66 -14.14 -13.49
CA SER A 260 10.02 -15.40 -12.80
C SER A 260 11.05 -15.22 -11.69
N GLU A 261 12.00 -14.30 -11.88
CA GLU A 261 12.99 -13.90 -10.88
C GLU A 261 12.34 -13.48 -9.55
N PHE A 262 11.39 -12.54 -9.59
CA PHE A 262 10.72 -12.03 -8.39
C PHE A 262 9.93 -13.13 -7.68
N ALA A 263 9.30 -14.01 -8.46
CA ALA A 263 8.60 -15.15 -7.90
C ALA A 263 9.56 -16.11 -7.18
N ALA A 264 10.69 -16.42 -7.80
CA ALA A 264 11.73 -17.30 -7.24
C ALA A 264 12.44 -16.69 -6.01
N LEU A 265 12.41 -15.36 -5.86
CA LEU A 265 12.99 -14.62 -4.74
C LEU A 265 11.98 -14.21 -3.66
N GLY A 266 10.73 -14.73 -3.72
CA GLY A 266 9.80 -14.66 -2.59
C GLY A 266 8.37 -14.30 -2.94
N TRP A 267 8.14 -13.66 -4.07
CA TRP A 267 6.80 -13.21 -4.40
C TRP A 267 5.99 -14.27 -5.13
N MET A 268 5.50 -15.18 -4.31
CA MET A 268 4.48 -16.15 -4.69
C MET A 268 3.65 -16.56 -3.48
N GLY A 269 2.45 -17.05 -3.75
CA GLY A 269 1.55 -17.57 -2.74
C GLY A 269 0.41 -18.36 -3.36
N PHE A 270 -0.49 -18.84 -2.51
CA PHE A 270 -1.72 -19.47 -2.94
C PHE A 270 -2.94 -18.75 -2.40
N PHE A 271 -3.99 -18.67 -3.20
CA PHE A 271 -5.34 -18.65 -2.69
C PHE A 271 -5.76 -20.08 -2.35
N GLU A 272 -6.41 -20.28 -1.20
CA GLU A 272 -7.12 -21.51 -0.85
C GLU A 272 -8.62 -21.22 -0.88
N VAL A 273 -9.28 -21.67 -1.95
CA VAL A 273 -10.70 -21.46 -2.18
C VAL A 273 -11.47 -22.59 -1.49
N VAL A 274 -12.25 -22.21 -0.49
CA VAL A 274 -13.14 -23.10 0.26
C VAL A 274 -14.59 -22.92 -0.19
N GLU A 275 -15.47 -23.78 0.29
CA GLU A 275 -16.93 -23.66 0.06
C GLU A 275 -17.53 -22.38 0.67
#